data_AF-A0A831ZCB8-F1
#
_entry.id   AF-A0A831ZCB8-F1
#
_cell.length_a   1.000
_cell.length_b   1.000
_cell.length_c   1.000
_cell.angle_alpha   90.00
_cell.angle_beta   90.00
_cell.angle_gamma   90.00
#
_symmetry.space_group_name_H-M   'P 1'
#
loop_
_entity.id
_entity.type
_entity.pdbx_description
1 polymer ?
#
loop_
_entity_poly.entity_id
_entity_poly.type
_entity_poly.pdbx_seq_one_letter_code
_entity_poly.pdbx_strand_id
1 'polypeptide(L)'
;MNQHPEHVRHTLMKHPVESVGMSVISLYELEYGVCKSKKKALNRKTLDGFKTYIQTYPWIEDCARICGEIRTDLEKKGTLI
;
A
#
# COMPACT_ATOMS: atom_id res chain seq x y z
N MET A 1 13.32 -6.21 -3.36
CA MET A 1 12.66 -4.94 -3.00
C MET A 1 13.44 -3.81 -3.64
N ASN A 2 12.80 -2.84 -4.30
CA ASN A 2 13.52 -1.71 -4.89
C ASN A 2 14.07 -0.86 -3.74
N GLN A 3 15.39 -0.71 -3.66
CA GLN A 3 16.07 0.02 -2.58
C GLN A 3 16.08 1.53 -2.85
N HIS A 4 15.05 2.06 -3.51
CA HIS A 4 15.02 3.43 -3.97
C HIS A 4 13.67 4.11 -3.74
N PRO A 5 13.68 5.35 -3.24
CA PRO A 5 14.87 6.07 -2.73
C PRO A 5 15.35 5.47 -1.38
N GLU A 6 16.67 5.45 -1.13
CA GLU A 6 17.28 4.79 0.06
C GLU A 6 16.71 5.30 1.39
N HIS A 7 16.36 6.58 1.48
CA HIS A 7 15.81 7.16 2.71
C HIS A 7 14.48 6.50 3.11
N VAL A 8 13.65 6.05 2.16
CA VAL A 8 12.40 5.35 2.46
C VAL A 8 12.69 4.01 3.12
N ARG A 9 13.65 3.25 2.59
CA ARG A 9 14.07 1.98 3.19
C ARG A 9 14.61 2.19 4.59
N HIS A 10 15.44 3.21 4.79
CA HIS A 10 16.00 3.53 6.09
C HIS A 10 14.91 3.89 7.11
N THR A 11 13.90 4.66 6.70
CA THR A 11 12.74 4.97 7.54
C THR A 11 11.97 3.71 7.91
N LEU A 12 11.63 2.85 6.93
CA LEU A 12 10.91 1.60 7.21
C LEU A 12 11.66 0.69 8.19
N MET A 13 12.99 0.60 8.06
CA MET A 13 13.84 -0.22 8.94
C MET A 13 13.97 0.32 10.38
N LYS A 14 13.58 1.58 10.64
CA LYS A 14 13.57 2.15 12.00
C LYS A 14 12.33 1.76 12.79
N HIS A 15 11.29 1.28 12.13
CA HIS A 15 10.02 0.94 12.75
C HIS A 15 9.94 -0.57 13.00
N PRO A 16 9.36 -1.01 14.13
CA PRO A 16 9.02 -2.41 14.34
C PRO A 16 8.15 -2.94 13.22
N VAL A 17 8.35 -4.19 12.82
CA VAL A 17 7.62 -4.84 11.72
C VAL A 17 6.12 -4.80 11.97
N GLU A 18 5.68 -4.96 13.23
CA GLU A 18 4.26 -4.94 13.61
C GLU A 18 3.61 -3.56 13.46
N SER A 19 4.41 -2.49 13.42
CA SER A 19 3.94 -1.11 13.28
C SER A 19 3.82 -0.65 11.82
N VAL A 20 4.21 -1.49 10.86
CA VAL A 20 4.18 -1.19 9.43
C VAL A 20 3.16 -2.09 8.75
N GLY A 21 2.26 -1.48 7.98
CA GLY A 21 1.28 -2.23 7.20
C GLY A 21 0.79 -1.46 5.98
N MET A 22 -0.04 -2.12 5.19
CA MET A 22 -0.65 -1.56 3.99
C MET A 22 -2.13 -1.95 3.88
N SER A 23 -2.90 -1.13 3.18
CA SER A 23 -4.28 -1.47 2.80
C SER A 23 -4.29 -2.54 1.71
N VAL A 24 -5.35 -3.36 1.70
CA VAL A 24 -5.65 -4.27 0.58
C VAL A 24 -5.78 -3.53 -0.75
N ILE A 25 -6.16 -2.24 -0.74
CA ILE A 25 -6.22 -1.40 -1.94
C ILE A 25 -4.81 -1.22 -2.54
N SER A 26 -3.81 -0.90 -1.71
CA SER A 26 -2.43 -0.79 -2.16
C SER A 26 -1.87 -2.14 -2.63
N LEU A 27 -2.25 -3.25 -1.97
CA LEU A 27 -1.90 -4.59 -2.43
C LEU A 27 -2.46 -4.88 -3.82
N TYR A 28 -3.72 -4.50 -4.09
CA TYR A 28 -4.32 -4.62 -5.43
C TYR A 28 -3.49 -3.90 -6.50
N GLU A 29 -3.02 -2.69 -6.23
CA GLU A 29 -2.18 -1.94 -7.18
C GLU A 29 -0.84 -2.64 -7.44
N LEU A 30 -0.22 -3.20 -6.39
CA LEU A 30 1.02 -3.98 -6.52
C LEU A 30 0.79 -5.26 -7.35
N GLU A 31 -0.32 -5.97 -7.11
CA GLU A 31 -0.72 -7.16 -7.87
C GLU A 31 -0.95 -6.82 -9.35
N TYR A 32 -1.65 -5.72 -9.64
CA TYR A 32 -1.79 -5.20 -11.00
C TYR A 32 -0.42 -4.93 -11.64
N GLY A 33 0.51 -4.31 -10.90
CA GLY A 33 1.89 -4.09 -11.35
C GLY A 33 2.65 -5.37 -11.68
N VAL A 34 2.47 -6.44 -10.89
CA VAL A 34 3.03 -7.78 -11.19
C VAL A 34 2.44 -8.33 -12.48
N CYS A 35 1.11 -8.29 -12.63
CA CYS A 35 0.39 -8.84 -13.78
C CYS A 35 0.73 -8.12 -15.10
N LYS A 36 0.90 -6.80 -15.06
CA LYS A 36 1.24 -5.95 -16.20
C LYS A 36 2.72 -6.06 -16.64
N SER A 37 3.60 -6.48 -15.73
CA SER A 37 5.05 -6.49 -15.97
C SER A 37 5.49 -7.49 -17.05
N LYS A 38 6.55 -7.15 -17.79
CA LYS A 38 7.28 -8.10 -18.65
C LYS A 38 8.08 -9.14 -17.84
N LYS A 39 8.41 -8.84 -16.58
CA LYS A 39 9.18 -9.71 -15.65
C LYS A 39 8.29 -10.30 -14.55
N LYS A 40 7.16 -10.92 -14.94
CA LYS A 40 6.11 -11.37 -14.00
C LYS A 40 6.64 -12.25 -12.86
N ALA A 41 7.44 -13.28 -13.17
CA ALA A 41 7.96 -14.20 -12.16
C ALA A 41 8.86 -13.51 -11.12
N LEU A 42 9.74 -12.59 -11.58
CA LEU A 42 10.61 -11.82 -10.68
C LEU A 42 9.80 -10.88 -9.79
N ASN A 43 8.83 -10.17 -10.36
CA ASN A 43 7.99 -9.23 -9.62
C ASN A 43 7.07 -9.96 -8.63
N ARG A 44 6.53 -11.13 -9.00
CA ARG A 44 5.78 -12.02 -8.10
C ARG A 44 6.62 -12.41 -6.89
N LYS A 45 7.82 -12.97 -7.11
CA LYS A 45 8.73 -13.36 -6.03
C LYS A 45 9.09 -12.18 -5.12
N THR A 46 9.25 -10.98 -5.70
CA THR A 46 9.54 -9.76 -4.94
C THR A 46 8.36 -9.35 -4.07
N LEU A 47 7.13 -9.40 -4.58
CA LEU A 47 5.91 -9.08 -3.83
C LEU A 47 5.65 -10.10 -2.72
N ASP A 48 5.84 -11.40 -2.99
CA ASP A 48 5.66 -12.44 -1.99
C ASP A 48 6.65 -12.28 -0.83
N GLY A 49 7.92 -11.97 -1.12
CA GLY A 49 8.90 -11.64 -0.08
C GLY A 49 8.64 -10.32 0.64
N PHE A 50 7.88 -9.39 0.06
CA PHE A 50 7.48 -8.17 0.76
C PHE A 50 6.33 -8.43 1.74
N LYS A 51 5.36 -9.25 1.34
CA LYS A 51 4.20 -9.64 2.17
C LYS A 51 4.57 -10.40 3.44
N THR A 52 5.76 -11.02 3.50
CA THR A 52 6.22 -11.69 4.74
C THR A 52 6.56 -10.72 5.86
N TYR A 53 6.78 -9.43 5.56
CA TYR A 53 7.20 -8.42 6.54
C TYR A 53 6.18 -7.28 6.70
N ILE A 54 5.06 -7.30 5.98
CA ILE A 54 4.12 -6.17 5.97
C ILE A 54 2.72 -6.73 6.21
N GLN A 55 2.09 -6.29 7.29
CA GLN A 55 0.71 -6.64 7.56
C GLN A 55 -0.20 -6.00 6.50
N THR A 56 -1.08 -6.80 5.92
CA THR A 56 -2.14 -6.28 5.04
C THR A 56 -3.43 -6.14 5.82
N TYR A 57 -4.08 -5.00 5.70
CA TYR A 57 -5.35 -4.70 6.36
C TYR A 57 -6.52 -4.74 5.35
N PRO A 58 -7.61 -5.46 5.67
CA PRO A 58 -8.78 -5.50 4.79
C PRO A 58 -9.51 -4.15 4.77
N TRP A 59 -10.25 -3.90 3.69
CA TRP A 59 -11.21 -2.81 3.64
C TRP A 59 -12.51 -3.25 4.30
N ILE A 60 -12.82 -2.67 5.46
CA ILE A 60 -14.02 -2.99 6.24
C ILE A 60 -15.04 -1.86 6.14
N GLU A 61 -16.26 -2.10 6.65
CA GLU A 61 -17.37 -1.14 6.61
C GLU A 61 -17.00 0.23 7.22
N ASP A 62 -16.27 0.25 8.33
CA ASP A 62 -15.81 1.49 8.95
C ASP A 62 -14.90 2.32 8.03
N CYS A 63 -14.09 1.67 7.18
CA CYS A 63 -13.29 2.38 6.18
C CYS A 63 -14.18 3.12 5.19
N ALA A 64 -15.28 2.49 4.75
CA ALA A 64 -16.22 3.11 3.80
C ALA A 64 -16.90 4.35 4.41
N ARG A 65 -17.36 4.25 5.66
CA ARG A 65 -17.94 5.38 6.39
C ARG A 65 -16.95 6.54 6.54
N ILE A 66 -15.77 6.27 7.08
CA ILE A 66 -14.72 7.29 7.30
C ILE A 66 -14.29 7.94 5.99
N CYS A 67 -14.10 7.15 4.93
CA CYS A 67 -13.71 7.72 3.64
C CYS A 67 -14.83 8.54 2.98
N GLY A 68 -16.10 8.22 3.23
CA GLY A 68 -17.22 9.06 2.81
C GLY A 68 -17.23 10.43 3.51
N GLU A 69 -16.92 10.47 4.80
CA GLU A 69 -16.75 11.72 5.57
C GLU A 69 -15.58 12.54 5.00
N ILE A 70 -14.40 11.92 4.82
CA ILE A 70 -13.21 12.56 4.27
C ILE A 70 -13.49 13.15 2.88
N ARG A 71 -14.13 12.38 1.99
CA ARG A 71 -14.44 12.83 0.64
C ARG A 71 -15.38 14.03 0.64
N THR A 72 -16.43 14.00 1.46
CA THR A 72 -17.36 15.12 1.61
C THR A 72 -16.64 16.40 2.04
N ASP A 73 -15.71 16.29 2.97
CA ASP A 73 -14.93 17.42 3.46
C ASP A 73 -13.93 17.95 2.43
N LEU A 74 -13.33 17.09 1.62
CA LEU A 74 -12.45 17.49 0.53
C LEU A 74 -13.22 18.20 -0.60
N GLU A 75 -14.41 17.71 -0.94
CA GLU A 75 -15.31 18.35 -1.90
C GLU A 75 -15.72 19.76 -1.44
N LYS A 76 -16.11 19.94 -0.17
CA LYS A 76 -16.41 21.26 0.41
C LYS A 76 -15.23 22.25 0.32
N LYS A 77 -14.00 21.74 0.41
CA LYS A 77 -12.76 22.54 0.33
C LYS A 77 -12.31 22.80 -1.11
N GLY A 78 -13.07 22.34 -2.12
CA GLY A 78 -12.69 22.45 -3.53
C GLY A 78 -11.49 21.58 -3.91
N THR A 79 -11.13 20.61 -3.08
CA THR A 79 -10.05 19.65 -3.36
C THR A 79 -10.68 18.36 -3.88
N LEU A 80 -10.99 18.32 -5.18
CA LEU A 80 -11.46 17.09 -5.81
C LEU A 80 -10.28 16.10 -5.93
N ILE A 81 -10.49 14.85 -5.51
CA ILE A 81 -9.57 13.71 -5.67
C ILE A 81 -10.18 12.63 -6.55
#